data_AF-D9S1D4-F1
#
_entry.id   AF-D9S1D4-F1
#
_cell.length_a   1.000
_cell.length_b   1.000
_cell.length_c   1.000
_cell.angle_alpha   90.00
_cell.angle_beta   90.00
_cell.angle_gamma   90.00
#
_symmetry.space_group_name_H-M   'P 1'
#
loop_
_entity.id
_entity.type
_entity.pdbx_description
1 polymer ?
#
loop_
_entity_poly.entity_id
_entity_poly.type
_entity_poly.pdbx_seq_one_letter_code
_entity_poly.pdbx_strand_id
1 'polypeptide(L)'
;MDKLYSILKPHDSWCNDEGEEKNLEARKALQDFYRELKKLKPSRKYEKNILHLSYIPYLVRIKKALNEKKYMRACNELISLMHYEPFLQGRIYYNILNLLGKEVMKDYT
;
A
#
# COMPACT_ATOMS: atom_id res chain seq x y z
N MET A 1 -3.10 -13.21 -2.90
CA MET A 1 -3.47 -11.90 -2.35
C MET A 1 -3.60 -11.95 -0.83
N ASP A 2 -4.13 -13.03 -0.27
CA ASP A 2 -4.36 -13.21 1.18
C ASP A 2 -3.15 -12.89 2.07
N LYS A 3 -1.94 -13.32 1.65
CA LYS A 3 -0.70 -13.01 2.37
C LYS A 3 -0.41 -11.51 2.46
N LEU A 4 -0.73 -10.73 1.43
CA LEU A 4 -0.53 -9.27 1.45
C LEU A 4 -1.53 -8.60 2.39
N TYR A 5 -2.79 -9.06 2.39
CA TYR A 5 -3.80 -8.57 3.33
C TYR A 5 -3.45 -8.89 4.77
N SER A 6 -2.98 -10.11 5.06
CA SER A 6 -2.66 -10.52 6.43
C SER A 6 -1.54 -9.69 7.06
N ILE A 7 -0.66 -9.09 6.25
CA ILE A 7 0.40 -8.21 6.75
C ILE A 7 -0.16 -6.86 7.19
N LEU A 8 -1.11 -6.29 6.44
CA LEU A 8 -1.61 -4.93 6.67
C LEU A 8 -2.82 -4.87 7.61
N LYS A 9 -3.70 -5.87 7.56
CA LYS A 9 -4.98 -5.91 8.28
C LYS A 9 -4.89 -5.83 9.81
N PRO A 10 -3.81 -6.24 10.48
CA PRO A 10 -3.68 -5.99 11.92
C PRO A 10 -3.41 -4.53 12.27
N HIS A 11 -3.10 -3.68 11.27
CA HIS A 11 -2.61 -2.32 11.45
C HIS A 11 -3.45 -1.28 10.70
N ASP A 12 -4.64 -1.64 10.19
CA ASP A 12 -5.46 -0.75 9.39
C ASP A 12 -6.36 0.14 10.25
N SER A 13 -5.93 1.39 10.48
CA SER A 13 -6.72 2.38 11.20
C SER A 13 -7.01 3.60 10.33
N TRP A 14 -8.28 3.97 10.20
CA TRP A 14 -8.68 5.20 9.51
C TRP A 14 -8.21 6.46 10.27
N CYS A 15 -8.19 6.40 11.60
CA CYS A 15 -7.90 7.54 12.48
C CYS A 15 -6.42 7.64 12.87
N ASN A 16 -5.66 6.53 12.85
CA ASN A 16 -4.26 6.48 13.25
C ASN A 16 -4.03 7.00 14.68
N ASP A 17 -4.93 6.64 15.60
CA ASP A 17 -5.03 7.13 16.97
C ASP A 17 -4.64 6.08 18.04
N GLU A 18 -4.12 4.93 17.61
CA GLU A 18 -3.70 3.83 18.51
C GLU A 18 -2.31 4.03 19.15
N GLY A 19 -1.70 5.21 18.96
CA GLY A 19 -0.42 5.59 19.56
C GLY A 19 0.80 5.33 18.66
N GLU A 20 1.94 5.91 19.06
CA GLU A 20 3.16 5.92 18.25
C GLU A 20 3.77 4.52 18.08
N GLU A 21 3.71 3.66 19.11
CA GLU A 21 4.21 2.29 19.02
C GLU A 21 3.49 1.50 17.92
N LYS A 22 2.15 1.55 17.89
CA LYS A 22 1.33 0.92 16.85
C LYS A 22 1.58 1.53 15.47
N ASN A 23 1.80 2.84 15.40
CA ASN A 23 2.17 3.49 14.17
C ASN A 23 3.53 3.00 13.62
N LEU A 24 4.52 2.77 14.49
CA LEU A 24 5.82 2.20 14.11
C LEU A 24 5.73 0.70 13.74
N GLU A 25 4.88 -0.07 14.40
CA GLU A 25 4.56 -1.44 13.98
C GLU A 25 3.96 -1.46 12.56
N ALA A 26 2.99 -0.58 12.29
CA ALA A 26 2.40 -0.43 10.95
C ALA A 26 3.45 -0.05 9.90
N ARG A 27 4.43 0.79 10.26
CA ARG A 27 5.56 1.10 9.38
C ARG A 27 6.37 -0.16 9.02
N LYS A 28 6.65 -1.03 9.98
CA LYS A 28 7.34 -2.32 9.73
C LYS A 28 6.49 -3.22 8.83
N ALA A 29 5.18 -3.28 9.08
CA ALA A 29 4.26 -4.03 8.23
C ALA A 29 4.26 -3.54 6.78
N LEU A 30 4.34 -2.22 6.53
CA LEU A 30 4.50 -1.67 5.18
C LEU A 30 5.83 -2.10 4.51
N GLN A 31 6.93 -2.22 5.28
CA GLN A 31 8.21 -2.72 4.76
C GLN A 31 8.12 -4.19 4.38
N ASP A 32 7.49 -5.02 5.21
CA ASP A 32 7.31 -6.44 4.93
C ASP A 32 6.33 -6.67 3.78
N PHE A 33 5.26 -5.88 3.71
CA PHE A 33 4.36 -5.84 2.57
C PHE A 33 5.12 -5.52 1.27
N TYR A 34 5.99 -4.50 1.28
CA TYR A 34 6.80 -4.16 0.11
C TYR A 34 7.70 -5.31 -0.34
N ARG A 35 8.36 -5.98 0.61
CA ARG A 35 9.24 -7.13 0.34
C ARG A 35 8.46 -8.30 -0.26
N GLU A 36 7.25 -8.58 0.24
CA GLU A 36 6.39 -9.63 -0.30
C GLU A 36 5.79 -9.26 -1.66
N LEU A 37 5.37 -8.00 -1.84
CA LEU A 37 4.86 -7.51 -3.12
C LEU A 37 5.90 -7.67 -4.24
N LYS A 38 7.17 -7.37 -3.95
CA LYS A 38 8.28 -7.53 -4.90
C LYS A 38 8.48 -8.97 -5.40
N LYS A 39 8.08 -9.98 -4.62
CA LYS A 39 8.18 -11.39 -5.01
C LYS A 39 7.11 -11.77 -6.04
N LEU A 40 6.05 -10.98 -6.14
CA LEU A 40 4.99 -11.19 -7.11
C LEU A 40 5.39 -10.65 -8.49
N LYS A 41 4.66 -11.08 -9.52
CA LYS A 41 4.75 -10.52 -10.87
C LYS A 41 3.43 -9.80 -11.19
N PRO A 42 3.48 -8.70 -11.95
CA PRO A 42 2.27 -8.06 -12.42
C PRO A 42 1.45 -9.04 -13.27
N SER A 43 0.13 -8.91 -13.22
CA SER A 43 -0.79 -9.71 -14.01
C SER A 43 -0.54 -9.46 -15.50
N ARG A 44 -0.45 -10.54 -16.28
CA ARG A 44 -0.36 -10.48 -17.75
C ARG A 44 -1.72 -10.18 -18.39
N LYS A 45 -2.81 -10.47 -17.69
CA LYS A 45 -4.17 -10.25 -18.17
C LYS A 45 -4.54 -8.79 -17.96
N TYR A 46 -4.83 -8.09 -19.06
CA TYR A 46 -5.30 -6.70 -18.98
C TYR A 46 -6.78 -6.68 -18.61
N GLU A 47 -7.10 -6.10 -17.45
CA GLU A 47 -8.48 -5.84 -17.07
C GLU A 47 -8.93 -4.51 -17.69
N LYS A 48 -9.88 -4.61 -18.63
CA LYS A 48 -10.55 -3.44 -19.22
C LYS A 48 -11.51 -2.84 -18.21
N ASN A 49 -10.99 -1.99 -17.32
CA ASN A 49 -11.81 -1.09 -16.52
C ASN A 49 -12.11 0.18 -17.31
N ILE A 50 -13.39 0.58 -17.36
CA ILE A 50 -13.88 1.82 -18.00
C ILE A 50 -13.16 3.04 -17.41
N LEU A 51 -12.83 2.99 -16.13
CA LEU A 51 -12.13 4.05 -15.39
C LEU A 51 -10.68 3.67 -15.16
N HIS A 52 -9.83 3.79 -16.19
CA HIS A 52 -8.41 3.43 -16.09
C HIS A 52 -7.64 4.13 -14.96
N LEU A 53 -8.14 5.25 -14.45
CA LEU A 53 -7.50 6.09 -13.45
C LEU A 53 -8.20 6.06 -12.07
N SER A 54 -9.17 5.17 -11.86
CA SER A 54 -9.90 5.05 -10.58
C SER A 54 -8.98 4.73 -9.40
N TYR A 55 -7.80 4.17 -9.66
CA TYR A 55 -6.78 3.91 -8.64
C TYR A 55 -5.99 5.16 -8.17
N ILE A 56 -6.02 6.27 -8.91
CA ILE A 56 -5.24 7.48 -8.61
C ILE A 56 -5.63 8.11 -7.25
N PRO A 57 -6.92 8.27 -6.90
CA PRO A 57 -7.31 8.77 -5.59
C PRO A 57 -6.69 8.00 -4.43
N TYR A 58 -6.59 6.67 -4.53
CA TYR A 58 -5.92 5.86 -3.51
C TYR A 58 -4.43 6.17 -3.42
N LEU A 59 -3.73 6.28 -4.56
CA LEU A 59 -2.31 6.66 -4.57
C LEU A 59 -2.06 8.00 -3.89
N VAL A 60 -2.92 8.99 -4.15
CA VAL A 60 -2.82 10.31 -3.51
C VAL A 60 -3.01 10.20 -2.00
N ARG A 61 -3.99 9.42 -1.53
CA ARG A 61 -4.26 9.20 -0.11
C ARG A 61 -3.13 8.45 0.60
N ILE A 62 -2.61 7.37 -0.02
CA ILE A 62 -1.47 6.62 0.49
C ILE A 62 -0.27 7.55 0.63
N LYS A 63 0.08 8.29 -0.43
CA LYS A 63 1.20 9.23 -0.40
C LYS A 63 1.04 10.29 0.68
N LYS A 64 -0.16 10.87 0.81
CA LYS A 64 -0.45 11.86 1.86
C LYS A 64 -0.25 11.25 3.25
N ALA A 65 -0.78 10.06 3.50
CA ALA A 65 -0.64 9.37 4.78
C ALA A 65 0.84 9.10 5.12
N LEU A 66 1.63 8.63 4.15
CA LEU A 66 3.07 8.40 4.32
C LEU A 66 3.84 9.70 4.62
N ASN A 67 3.56 10.79 3.90
CA ASN A 67 4.16 12.09 4.17
C ASN A 67 3.82 12.62 5.57
N GLU A 68 2.60 12.38 6.04
CA GLU A 68 2.14 12.72 7.40
C GLU A 68 2.60 11.71 8.47
N LYS A 69 3.39 10.69 8.10
CA LYS A 69 3.82 9.58 8.97
C LYS A 69 2.67 8.81 9.63
N LYS A 70 1.50 8.80 9.00
CA LYS A 70 0.31 8.04 9.43
C LYS A 70 0.32 6.67 8.77
N TYR A 71 1.15 5.76 9.29
CA TYR A 71 1.42 4.47 8.64
C TYR A 71 0.22 3.51 8.72
N MET A 72 -0.57 3.57 9.79
CA MET A 72 -1.80 2.76 9.92
C MET A 72 -2.84 3.18 8.88
N ARG A 73 -2.93 4.50 8.63
CA ARG A 73 -3.79 5.03 7.57
C ARG A 73 -3.30 4.59 6.19
N ALA A 74 -1.99 4.57 5.95
CA ALA A 74 -1.43 4.06 4.71
C ALA A 74 -1.73 2.56 4.50
N CYS A 75 -1.69 1.74 5.56
CA CYS A 75 -2.09 0.33 5.52
C CYS A 75 -3.54 0.17 5.05
N ASN A 76 -4.44 0.98 5.62
CA ASN A 76 -5.86 0.94 5.29
C ASN A 76 -6.17 1.36 3.84
N GLU A 77 -5.53 2.44 3.36
CA GLU A 77 -5.70 2.88 1.98
C GLU A 77 -5.14 1.85 0.98
N LEU A 78 -4.07 1.12 1.32
CA LEU A 78 -3.55 0.00 0.53
C LEU A 78 -4.52 -1.18 0.50
N ILE A 79 -5.12 -1.55 1.63
CA ILE A 79 -6.16 -2.59 1.70
C ILE A 79 -7.35 -2.22 0.82
N SER A 80 -7.79 -0.97 0.91
CA SER A 80 -8.87 -0.43 0.07
C SER A 80 -8.53 -0.52 -1.41
N LEU A 81 -7.33 -0.08 -1.80
CA LEU A 81 -6.85 -0.19 -3.18
C LEU A 81 -6.81 -1.65 -3.65
N MET A 82 -6.32 -2.58 -2.83
CA MET A 82 -6.28 -4.00 -3.18
C MET A 82 -7.67 -4.60 -3.37
N HIS A 83 -8.67 -4.10 -2.62
CA HIS A 83 -10.02 -4.63 -2.63
C HIS A 83 -10.83 -4.15 -3.84
N TYR A 84 -10.69 -2.88 -4.20
CA TYR A 84 -11.53 -2.26 -5.23
C TYR A 84 -10.89 -2.20 -6.62
N GLU A 85 -9.57 -2.33 -6.73
CA GLU A 85 -8.86 -2.19 -7.99
C GLU A 85 -8.13 -3.48 -8.38
N PRO A 86 -7.86 -3.69 -9.69
CA PRO A 86 -7.04 -4.80 -10.18
C PRO A 86 -5.57 -4.58 -9.80
N PHE A 87 -5.25 -4.77 -8.52
CA PHE A 87 -4.03 -4.31 -7.86
C PHE A 87 -2.73 -4.75 -8.56
N LEU A 88 -2.71 -5.96 -9.11
CA LEU A 88 -1.56 -6.51 -9.82
C LEU A 88 -1.47 -6.07 -11.29
N GLN A 89 -2.39 -5.25 -11.80
CA GLN A 89 -2.25 -4.63 -13.10
C GLN A 89 -1.01 -3.74 -13.10
N GLY A 90 -0.17 -3.86 -14.14
CA GLY A 90 1.16 -3.28 -14.17
C GLY A 90 1.23 -1.82 -13.72
N ARG A 91 0.28 -0.98 -14.17
CA ARG A 91 0.22 0.44 -13.77
C ARG A 91 0.04 0.65 -12.27
N ILE A 92 -0.78 -0.16 -11.60
CA ILE A 92 -1.03 -0.04 -10.16
C ILE A 92 0.18 -0.61 -9.41
N TYR A 93 0.56 -1.83 -9.77
CA TYR A 93 1.69 -2.55 -9.20
C TYR A 93 2.98 -1.72 -9.17
N TYR A 94 3.40 -1.17 -10.32
CA TYR A 94 4.64 -0.41 -10.40
C TYR A 94 4.56 0.94 -9.68
N ASN A 95 3.40 1.61 -9.70
CA ASN A 95 3.23 2.86 -8.96
C ASN A 95 3.31 2.65 -7.45
N ILE A 96 2.71 1.57 -6.92
CA ILE A 96 2.78 1.24 -5.49
C ILE A 96 4.20 0.84 -5.08
N LEU A 97 4.88 0.00 -5.87
CA LEU A 97 6.27 -0.35 -5.60
C LEU A 97 7.19 0.87 -5.56
N ASN A 98 7.05 1.79 -6.53
CA ASN A 98 7.84 3.00 -6.58
C ASN A 98 7.55 3.92 -5.39
N LEU A 99 6.27 4.08 -5.03
CA LEU A 99 5.84 4.90 -3.90
C LEU A 99 6.39 4.36 -2.58
N LEU A 100 6.14 3.09 -2.27
CA LEU A 100 6.61 2.47 -1.02
C LEU A 100 8.13 2.39 -0.94
N GLY A 101 8.80 2.10 -2.07
CA GLY A 101 10.27 2.11 -2.12
C GLY A 101 10.85 3.48 -1.78
N LYS A 102 10.20 4.58 -2.20
CA LYS A 102 10.65 5.94 -1.92
C LYS A 102 10.33 6.42 -0.50
N GLU A 103 9.17 6.06 0.03
CA GLU A 103 8.69 6.65 1.29
C GLU A 103 8.94 5.77 2.52
N VAL A 104 9.05 4.45 2.35
CA VAL A 104 9.12 3.51 3.47
C VAL A 104 10.50 2.85 3.60
N MET A 105 11.24 2.73 2.49
CA MET A 105 12.53 2.05 2.42
C MET A 105 13.75 3.00 2.41
N LYS A 106 13.55 4.32 2.41
CA LYS A 106 14.64 5.32 2.28
C LYS A 106 15.64 5.36 3.43
N ASP A 107 15.32 4.82 4.60
CA ASP A 107 16.18 4.88 5.79
C ASP A 107 17.33 3.84 5.79
N TYR A 108 17.70 3.27 4.63
CA TYR A 108 18.77 2.28 4.48
C TYR A 108 19.90 2.71 3.52
N THR A 109 20.03 4.00 3.21
CA THR A 109 21.15 4.53 2.40
C THR A 109 21.86 5.66 3.11
#